data_AF-A0A9N9DD71-F1
#
_entry.id   AF-A0A9N9DD71-F1
#
_cell.length_a   1.000
_cell.length_b   1.000
_cell.length_c   1.000
_cell.angle_alpha   90.00
_cell.angle_beta   90.00
_cell.angle_gamma   90.00
#
_symmetry.space_group_name_H-M   'P 1'
#
loop_
_entity.id
_entity.type
_entity.pdbx_description
1 polymer ?
#
loop_
_entity_poly.entity_id
_entity_poly.type
_entity_poly.pdbx_seq_one_letter_code
_entity_poly.pdbx_strand_id
1 'polypeptide(L)'
;MNIEGTNTDRRMYDIFNLFNFIKKDDFLGAESMEKPLIIVDLGGQKDTGILEGTSPSVKGAYPGRLCSGISVGKHRGAIILLDEFEKVADEGLAMMLGNVLDIKKNKD
;
A
#
# COMPACT_ATOMS: atom_id res chain seq x y z
N MET A 1 -14.57 29.73 -20.09
CA MET A 1 -13.34 29.04 -19.64
C MET A 1 -13.43 28.95 -18.13
N ASN A 2 -13.89 27.84 -17.54
CA ASN A 2 -13.11 26.63 -17.18
C ASN A 2 -11.90 27.01 -16.29
N ILE A 3 -11.65 26.42 -15.12
CA ILE A 3 -11.85 25.02 -14.72
C ILE A 3 -12.07 24.94 -13.18
N GLU A 4 -13.15 24.30 -12.74
CA GLU A 4 -13.28 23.76 -11.38
C GLU A 4 -12.41 22.50 -11.25
N GLY A 5 -11.15 22.67 -10.88
CA GLY A 5 -10.20 21.57 -10.61
C GLY A 5 -10.29 21.09 -9.16
N THR A 6 -11.47 20.68 -8.69
CA THR A 6 -11.67 20.28 -7.29
C THR A 6 -11.57 18.76 -7.13
N ASN A 7 -10.49 18.30 -6.48
CA ASN A 7 -10.33 16.99 -5.82
C ASN A 7 -10.42 15.69 -6.64
N THR A 8 -10.96 15.71 -7.86
CA THR A 8 -11.05 14.53 -8.72
C THR A 8 -9.72 14.29 -9.44
N ASP A 9 -9.01 15.36 -9.81
CA ASP A 9 -7.71 15.28 -10.49
C ASP A 9 -6.60 14.70 -9.60
N ARG A 10 -6.59 14.99 -8.29
CA ARG A 10 -5.61 14.37 -7.37
C ARG A 10 -5.82 12.87 -7.22
N ARG A 11 -7.08 12.43 -7.06
CA ARG A 11 -7.44 11.00 -7.01
C ARG A 11 -7.11 10.31 -8.34
N MET A 12 -7.34 10.97 -9.47
CA MET A 12 -6.92 10.46 -10.77
C MET A 12 -5.40 10.36 -10.90
N TYR A 13 -4.64 11.36 -10.44
CA TYR A 13 -3.17 11.30 -10.40
C TYR A 13 -2.65 10.19 -9.48
N ASP A 14 -3.27 9.98 -8.31
CA ASP A 14 -2.93 8.88 -7.40
C ASP A 14 -3.29 7.53 -8.00
N ILE A 15 -4.44 7.40 -8.68
CA ILE A 15 -4.85 6.20 -9.41
C ILE A 15 -3.92 5.93 -10.61
N PHE A 16 -3.56 6.94 -11.39
CA PHE A 16 -2.64 6.81 -12.52
C PHE A 16 -1.22 6.44 -12.07
N ASN A 17 -0.73 6.97 -10.94
CA ASN A 17 0.53 6.53 -10.34
C ASN A 17 0.42 5.12 -9.71
N LEU A 18 -0.75 4.74 -9.20
CA LEU A 18 -1.04 3.40 -8.68
C LEU A 18 -1.05 2.34 -9.81
N PHE A 19 -1.57 2.68 -11.00
CA PHE A 19 -1.49 1.84 -12.20
C PHE A 19 -0.04 1.67 -12.71
N ASN A 20 0.80 2.69 -12.54
CA ASN A 20 2.23 2.61 -12.90
C ASN A 20 3.10 1.88 -11.86
N PHE A 21 2.55 1.55 -10.69
CA PHE A 21 3.26 0.78 -9.66
C PHE A 21 3.29 -0.72 -9.95
N ILE A 22 2.58 -1.15 -11.00
CA ILE A 22 2.56 -2.50 -11.51
C ILE A 22 3.69 -2.61 -12.54
N LYS A 23 4.93 -2.87 -12.08
CA LYS A 23 6.02 -3.24 -13.01
C LYS A 23 5.68 -4.59 -13.64
N LYS A 24 5.58 -4.59 -14.96
CA LYS A 24 5.08 -5.67 -15.81
C LYS A 24 5.97 -6.92 -15.83
N ASP A 25 7.15 -6.86 -15.21
CA ASP A 25 8.20 -7.87 -15.39
C ASP A 25 8.39 -8.80 -14.18
N ASP A 26 7.83 -8.48 -12.99
CA ASP A 26 7.88 -9.33 -11.79
C ASP A 26 6.63 -10.26 -11.66
N PHE A 27 5.99 -10.53 -12.79
CA PHE A 27 4.52 -10.70 -12.89
C PHE A 27 3.99 -12.14 -12.87
N LEU A 28 4.85 -13.15 -13.03
CA LEU A 28 4.42 -14.53 -13.27
C LEU A 28 3.61 -15.15 -12.12
N GLY A 29 3.94 -14.82 -10.86
CA GLY A 29 3.28 -15.41 -9.69
C GLY A 29 1.89 -14.85 -9.42
N ALA A 30 1.70 -13.53 -9.53
CA ALA A 30 0.44 -12.88 -9.20
C ALA A 30 -0.62 -13.05 -10.30
N GLU A 31 -0.22 -12.97 -11.57
CA GLU A 31 -1.10 -13.30 -12.69
C GLU A 31 -1.59 -14.74 -12.63
N SER A 32 -0.69 -15.69 -12.37
CA SER A 32 -1.04 -17.12 -12.28
C SER A 32 -2.01 -17.43 -11.14
N MET A 33 -2.05 -16.58 -10.10
CA MET A 33 -2.94 -16.75 -8.95
C MET A 33 -4.21 -15.90 -9.04
N GLU A 34 -4.38 -15.10 -10.11
CA GLU A 34 -5.48 -14.15 -10.29
C GLU A 34 -5.67 -13.23 -9.06
N LYS A 35 -4.55 -12.84 -8.42
CA LYS A 35 -4.56 -11.98 -7.22
C LYS A 35 -3.98 -10.60 -7.54
N PRO A 36 -4.54 -9.52 -6.95
CA PRO A 36 -3.93 -8.21 -7.04
C PRO A 36 -2.53 -8.22 -6.39
N LEU A 37 -1.59 -7.55 -7.06
CA LEU A 37 -0.25 -7.30 -6.54
C LEU A 37 -0.20 -5.91 -5.90
N ILE A 38 0.20 -5.84 -4.64
CA ILE A 38 0.45 -4.60 -3.91
C ILE A 38 1.94 -4.56 -3.64
N ILE A 39 2.65 -3.62 -4.25
CA ILE A 39 4.05 -3.41 -3.95
C ILE A 39 4.13 -2.31 -2.88
N VAL A 40 5.09 -2.40 -1.97
CA VAL A 40 5.42 -1.37 -0.98
C VAL A 40 6.93 -1.24 -0.93
N ASP A 41 7.45 -0.08 -1.30
CA ASP A 41 8.87 0.27 -1.17
C ASP A 41 9.16 0.76 0.25
N LEU A 42 10.02 0.03 0.96
CA LEU A 42 10.42 0.31 2.34
C LEU A 42 11.74 1.09 2.43
N GLY A 43 12.42 1.30 1.31
CA GLY A 43 13.70 1.99 1.22
C GLY A 43 13.65 3.40 1.79
N GLY A 44 14.39 3.64 2.87
CA GLY A 44 14.50 4.97 3.47
C GLY A 44 13.19 5.51 4.10
N GLN A 45 12.17 4.66 4.24
CA GLN A 45 10.91 5.04 4.85
C GLN A 45 11.07 5.25 6.37
N LYS A 46 10.47 6.34 6.85
CA LYS A 46 10.40 6.69 8.29
C LYS A 46 8.96 6.84 8.77
N ASP A 47 8.02 6.85 7.84
CA ASP A 47 6.60 6.95 8.17
C ASP A 47 6.08 5.59 8.62
N THR A 48 5.81 5.47 9.91
CA THR A 48 5.23 4.26 10.50
C THR A 48 3.76 4.08 10.13
N GLY A 49 3.10 5.06 9.51
CA GLY A 49 1.75 4.93 8.98
C GLY A 49 1.71 4.39 7.55
N ILE A 50 2.84 4.10 6.91
CA ILE A 50 2.86 3.74 5.48
C ILE A 50 2.01 2.49 5.15
N LEU A 51 1.99 1.47 6.02
CA LEU A 51 1.28 0.22 5.74
C LEU A 51 -0.23 0.32 6.02
N GLU A 52 -0.60 0.74 7.23
CA GLU A 52 -1.99 0.73 7.76
C GLU A 52 -2.63 2.11 7.83
N GLY A 53 -1.86 3.17 7.60
CA GLY A 53 -2.32 4.53 7.65
C GLY A 53 -2.35 5.12 9.05
N THR A 54 -3.23 6.08 9.23
CA THR A 54 -3.39 6.84 10.48
C THR A 54 -4.84 6.78 10.94
N SER A 55 -5.07 6.94 12.25
CA SER A 55 -6.42 7.01 12.82
C SER A 55 -7.30 8.03 12.09
N PRO A 56 -8.57 7.68 11.76
CA PRO A 56 -9.51 8.60 11.11
C PRO A 56 -9.80 9.90 11.89
N SER A 57 -9.50 9.92 13.19
CA SER A 57 -9.65 11.11 14.02
C SER A 57 -8.59 12.19 13.75
N VAL A 58 -7.51 11.85 13.05
CA VAL A 58 -6.41 12.78 12.74
C VAL A 58 -6.71 13.56 11.47
N LYS A 59 -6.43 14.88 11.50
CA LYS A 59 -6.56 15.71 10.30
C LYS A 59 -5.57 15.24 9.23
N GLY A 60 -6.09 14.92 8.05
CA GLY A 60 -5.27 14.37 6.96
C GLY A 60 -5.09 12.85 7.04
N ALA A 61 -5.98 12.16 7.77
CA ALA A 61 -5.93 10.72 7.86
C ALA A 61 -5.96 10.03 6.48
N TYR A 62 -5.15 9.00 6.34
CA TYR A 62 -5.11 8.14 5.16
C TYR A 62 -5.09 6.66 5.61
N PRO A 63 -5.55 5.73 4.76
CA PRO A 63 -5.72 4.32 5.12
C PRO A 63 -4.44 3.46 4.95
N GLY A 64 -3.31 4.05 4.54
CA GLY A 64 -2.07 3.30 4.27
C GLY A 64 -2.12 2.50 2.96
N ARG A 65 -0.99 1.91 2.59
CA ARG A 65 -0.80 1.20 1.31
C ARG A 65 -1.55 -0.13 1.27
N LEU A 66 -1.63 -0.86 2.37
CA LEU A 66 -2.28 -2.18 2.41
C LEU A 66 -3.79 -2.05 2.24
N CYS A 67 -4.45 -1.23 3.06
CA CYS A 67 -5.89 -1.02 2.95
C CYS A 67 -6.28 -0.39 1.61
N SER A 68 -5.48 0.56 1.11
CA SER A 68 -5.71 1.16 -0.22
C SER A 68 -5.63 0.11 -1.33
N GLY A 69 -4.57 -0.72 -1.32
CA GLY A 69 -4.36 -1.75 -2.34
C GLY A 69 -5.44 -2.84 -2.32
N ILE A 70 -5.82 -3.31 -1.14
CA ILE A 70 -6.88 -4.31 -0.96
C ILE A 70 -8.25 -3.75 -1.41
N SER A 71 -8.55 -2.49 -1.06
CA SER A 71 -9.81 -1.83 -1.44
C SER A 71 -9.96 -1.70 -2.96
N VAL A 72 -8.88 -1.31 -3.65
CA VAL A 72 -8.87 -1.21 -5.13
C VAL A 72 -9.00 -2.59 -5.77
N GLY A 73 -8.28 -3.58 -5.24
CA GLY A 73 -8.34 -4.94 -5.74
C GLY A 73 -9.70 -5.61 -5.57
N LYS A 74 -10.54 -5.17 -4.61
CA LYS A 74 -11.82 -5.83 -4.25
C LYS A 74 -11.69 -7.34 -3.97
N HIS A 75 -10.48 -7.79 -3.63
CA HIS A 75 -10.17 -9.17 -3.26
C HIS A 75 -9.67 -9.21 -1.83
N ARG A 76 -10.13 -10.20 -1.06
CA ARG A 76 -9.61 -10.46 0.30
C ARG A 76 -8.18 -11.03 0.29
N GLY A 77 -7.77 -11.62 -0.83
CA GLY A 77 -6.42 -12.13 -1.03
C GLY A 77 -5.66 -11.26 -2.02
N ALA A 78 -4.56 -10.67 -1.58
CA ALA A 78 -3.59 -9.98 -2.41
C ALA A 78 -2.21 -10.64 -2.23
N ILE A 79 -1.34 -10.49 -3.22
CA ILE A 79 0.09 -10.72 -3.05
C ILE A 79 0.71 -9.38 -2.72
N ILE A 80 1.47 -9.32 -1.62
CA ILE A 80 2.13 -8.10 -1.16
C ILE A 80 3.64 -8.30 -1.35
N LEU A 81 4.26 -7.43 -2.16
CA LEU A 81 5.70 -7.36 -2.31
C LEU A 81 6.24 -6.23 -1.42
N LEU A 82 7.10 -6.57 -0.48
CA LEU A 82 7.82 -5.61 0.34
C LEU A 82 9.22 -5.43 -0.26
N ASP A 83 9.40 -4.34 -1.01
CA ASP A 83 10.66 -4.03 -1.68
C ASP A 83 11.62 -3.32 -0.72
N GLU A 84 12.92 -3.54 -0.91
CA GLU A 84 14.01 -3.03 -0.08
C GLU A 84 13.81 -3.28 1.43
N PHE A 85 13.23 -4.42 1.80
CA PHE A 85 12.93 -4.80 3.19
C PHE A 85 14.15 -4.71 4.12
N GLU A 86 15.34 -5.03 3.60
CA GLU A 86 16.60 -4.95 4.32
C GLU A 86 17.02 -3.53 4.72
N LYS A 87 16.41 -2.49 4.12
CA LYS A 87 16.72 -1.07 4.39
C LYS A 87 15.81 -0.45 5.44
N VAL A 88 14.92 -1.23 6.06
CA VAL A 88 14.11 -0.76 7.18
C VAL A 88 15.02 -0.50 8.38
N ALA A 89 15.26 0.79 8.65
CA ALA A 89 16.09 1.23 9.77
C ALA A 89 15.28 1.81 10.95
N ASP A 90 14.02 2.19 10.71
CA ASP A 90 13.16 2.74 11.75
C ASP A 90 12.54 1.64 12.62
N GLU A 91 12.71 1.73 13.93
CA GLU A 91 12.24 0.72 14.89
C GLU A 91 10.70 0.65 14.92
N GLY A 92 10.02 1.80 14.77
CA GLY A 92 8.56 1.84 14.73
C GLY A 92 8.00 1.14 13.50
N LEU A 93 8.63 1.35 12.33
CA LEU A 93 8.27 0.66 11.10
C LEU A 93 8.56 -0.85 11.20
N ALA A 94 9.69 -1.25 11.79
CA ALA A 94 10.03 -2.65 12.03
C ALA A 94 8.99 -3.35 12.93
N MET A 95 8.56 -2.69 14.01
CA MET A 95 7.49 -3.19 14.90
C MET A 95 6.16 -3.33 14.15
N MET A 96 5.82 -2.35 13.32
CA MET A 96 4.60 -2.37 12.53
C MET A 96 4.61 -3.54 11.53
N LEU A 97 5.72 -3.74 10.81
CA LEU A 97 5.91 -4.89 9.93
C LEU A 97 5.75 -6.22 10.67
N GLY A 98 6.31 -6.32 11.88
CA GLY A 98 6.11 -7.49 12.75
C GLY A 98 4.63 -7.76 13.04
N ASN A 99 3.83 -6.72 13.29
CA ASN A 99 2.39 -6.86 13.52
C ASN A 99 1.65 -7.31 12.26
N VAL A 100 1.95 -6.67 11.12
CA VAL A 100 1.32 -6.96 9.82
C VAL A 100 1.67 -8.36 9.31
N LEU A 101 2.87 -8.87 9.61
CA LEU A 101 3.33 -10.19 9.14
C LEU A 101 3.05 -11.33 10.12
N ASP A 102 2.63 -11.02 11.35
CA ASP A 102 2.31 -12.05 12.36
C ASP A 102 0.97 -12.73 12.02
N ILE A 103 1.07 -13.95 11.50
CA ILE A 103 -0.09 -14.80 11.19
C ILE A 103 -1.01 -15.01 12.40
N LYS A 104 -0.53 -14.94 13.64
CA LYS A 104 -1.38 -15.11 14.83
C LYS A 104 -2.24 -13.89 15.09
N LYS A 105 -1.77 -12.69 14.71
CA LYS A 105 -2.53 -11.44 14.83
C LYS A 105 -3.53 -11.25 13.70
N ASN A 106 -3.28 -11.87 12.55
CA ASN A 106 -4.10 -11.75 11.35
C ASN A 106 -5.05 -12.94 11.13
N LYS A 107 -5.33 -13.73 12.16
CA LYS A 107 -6.36 -14.78 12.11
C LYS A 107 -7.69 -14.16 12.51
N ASP A 108 -8.69 -14.32 11.63
CA ASP A 108 -10.11 -14.20 11.98
C ASP A 108 -10.50 -15.29 13.00
#